data_AF-A0A353H4P1-F1
#
_entry.id   AF-A0A353H4P1-F1
#
_cell.length_a   1.000
_cell.length_b   1.000
_cell.length_c   1.000
_cell.angle_alpha   90.00
_cell.angle_beta   90.00
_cell.angle_gamma   90.00
#
_symmetry.space_group_name_H-M   'P 1'
#
loop_
_entity.id
_entity.type
_entity.pdbx_description
1 polymer ?
#
loop_
_entity_poly.entity_id
_entity_poly.type
_entity_poly.pdbx_seq_one_letter_code
_entity_poly.pdbx_strand_id
1 'polypeptide(L)'
;MDILLSPPLAFLIYLPLVIAIYYVGEGLAGKGNPNPLKSSLYGSGEQAPTSAAAPGYKPFFIVAFFFAMLHLGVLVLGTGGINVKMIAPAAGLVLALVALILG
;
A
#
# COMPACT_ATOMS: atom_id res chain seq x y z
N MET A 1 26.24 -8.37 -9.51
CA MET A 1 24.85 -8.51 -9.02
C MET A 1 24.28 -7.17 -8.55
N ASP A 2 25.11 -6.30 -7.96
CA ASP A 2 24.66 -5.06 -7.29
C ASP A 2 23.99 -4.05 -8.23
N ILE A 3 24.46 -3.94 -9.48
CA ILE A 3 23.86 -3.01 -10.44
C ILE A 3 22.45 -3.45 -10.86
N LEU A 4 22.23 -4.76 -11.06
CA LEU A 4 20.96 -5.34 -11.52
C LEU A 4 19.85 -5.21 -10.47
N LEU A 5 20.24 -5.25 -9.19
CA LEU A 5 19.35 -5.08 -8.04
C LEU A 5 19.20 -3.62 -7.60
N SER A 6 19.86 -2.67 -8.27
CA SER A 6 19.68 -1.26 -7.95
C SER A 6 18.22 -0.83 -8.27
N PRO A 7 17.55 -0.05 -7.41
CA PRO A 7 16.15 0.29 -7.59
C PRO A 7 15.80 0.88 -8.97
N PRO A 8 16.59 1.80 -9.57
CA PRO A 8 16.29 2.33 -10.88
C PRO A 8 16.36 1.27 -11.99
N LEU A 9 17.39 0.42 -11.97
CA LEU A 9 17.56 -0.60 -13.00
C LEU A 9 16.55 -1.74 -12.84
N ALA A 10 16.28 -2.17 -11.60
CA ALA A 10 15.24 -3.14 -11.31
C ALA A 10 13.88 -2.67 -11.82
N PHE A 11 13.51 -1.40 -11.58
CA PHE A 11 12.27 -0.81 -12.11
C PHE A 11 12.21 -0.87 -13.65
N LEU A 12 13.29 -0.48 -14.33
CA LEU A 12 13.38 -0.52 -15.79
C LEU A 12 13.29 -1.94 -16.37
N ILE A 13 13.67 -2.97 -15.61
CA ILE A 13 13.54 -4.37 -16.01
C ILE A 13 12.13 -4.89 -15.74
N TYR A 14 11.55 -4.58 -14.58
CA TYR A 14 10.21 -5.05 -14.21
C TYR A 14 9.10 -4.35 -15.01
N LEU A 15 9.29 -3.11 -15.42
CA LEU A 15 8.31 -2.38 -16.22
C LEU A 15 7.96 -3.09 -17.56
N PRO A 16 8.92 -3.42 -18.44
CA PRO A 16 8.62 -4.15 -19.67
C PRO A 16 8.07 -5.56 -19.39
N LEU A 17 8.50 -6.20 -18.30
CA LEU A 17 7.94 -7.49 -17.89
C LEU A 17 6.45 -7.38 -17.56
N VAL A 18 6.04 -6.40 -16.75
CA VAL A 18 4.63 -6.16 -16.39
C VAL A 18 3.81 -5.81 -17.62
N ILE A 19 4.36 -4.99 -18.52
CA ILE A 19 3.72 -4.66 -19.80
C ILE A 19 3.54 -5.91 -20.67
N ALA A 20 4.56 -6.77 -20.76
CA ALA A 20 4.48 -8.03 -21.49
C ALA A 20 3.41 -8.96 -20.89
N ILE A 21 3.36 -9.11 -19.56
CA ILE A 21 2.33 -9.89 -18.88
C ILE A 21 0.94 -9.34 -19.16
N TYR A 22 0.77 -8.02 -19.12
CA TYR A 22 -0.50 -7.36 -19.43
C TYR A 22 -0.98 -7.68 -20.85
N TYR A 23 -0.15 -7.45 -21.87
CA TYR A 23 -0.54 -7.68 -23.26
C TYR A 23 -0.69 -9.16 -23.61
N VAL A 24 0.11 -10.04 -23.02
CA VAL A 24 -0.08 -11.49 -23.17
C VAL A 24 -1.40 -11.91 -22.53
N GLY A 25 -1.70 -11.44 -21.32
CA GLY A 25 -2.97 -11.70 -20.64
C GLY A 25 -4.17 -11.18 -21.42
N GLU A 26 -4.06 -9.98 -21.99
CA GLU A 26 -5.08 -9.39 -22.86
C GLU A 26 -5.26 -10.19 -24.16
N GLY A 27 -4.17 -10.60 -24.81
CA GLY A 27 -4.22 -11.40 -26.04
C GLY A 27 -4.77 -12.81 -25.84
N LEU A 28 -4.58 -13.38 -24.65
CA LEU A 28 -5.18 -14.66 -24.26
C LEU A 28 -6.65 -14.52 -23.80
N ALA A 29 -7.10 -13.30 -23.49
CA ALA A 29 -8.48 -13.07 -23.09
C ALA A 29 -9.43 -13.28 -24.28
N GLY A 30 -10.56 -13.94 -24.01
CA GLY A 30 -11.63 -14.09 -25.01
C GLY A 30 -12.23 -12.74 -25.39
N LYS A 31 -12.80 -12.65 -26.60
CA LYS A 31 -13.51 -11.44 -27.05
C LYS A 31 -14.58 -11.05 -26.03
N GLY A 32 -14.46 -9.83 -25.50
CA GLY A 32 -15.48 -9.26 -24.63
C GLY A 32 -16.78 -9.03 -25.39
N ASN A 33 -17.92 -9.26 -24.72
CA ASN A 33 -19.22 -8.79 -25.16
C ASN A 33 -19.60 -7.59 -24.28
N PRO A 34 -19.33 -6.35 -24.73
CA PRO A 34 -19.52 -5.15 -23.92
C PRO A 34 -21.00 -5.03 -23.54
N ASN A 35 -21.26 -4.82 -22.25
CA ASN A 35 -22.61 -4.59 -21.74
C ASN A 35 -22.48 -3.62 -20.57
N PRO A 36 -23.26 -2.51 -20.53
CA PRO A 36 -23.23 -1.57 -19.40
C PRO A 36 -23.36 -2.23 -18.02
N LEU A 37 -24.13 -3.33 -17.93
CA LEU A 37 -24.31 -4.11 -16.69
C LEU A 37 -23.05 -4.88 -16.27
N LYS A 38 -22.13 -5.20 -17.19
CA LYS A 38 -20.84 -5.83 -16.86
C LYS A 38 -19.81 -4.84 -16.33
N SER A 39 -20.07 -3.54 -16.55
CA SER A 39 -19.22 -2.45 -16.09
C SER A 39 -19.84 -1.68 -14.91
N SER A 40 -21.03 -2.05 -14.46
CA SER A 40 -21.66 -1.48 -13.27
C SER A 40 -21.12 -2.11 -11.99
N LEU A 41 -21.17 -1.35 -10.89
CA LEU A 41 -20.86 -1.86 -9.55
C LEU A 41 -21.73 -3.08 -9.21
N TYR A 42 -21.11 -4.12 -8.66
CA TYR A 42 -21.81 -5.34 -8.26
C TYR A 42 -22.66 -5.07 -7.02
N GLY A 43 -23.99 -5.09 -7.17
CA GLY A 43 -24.97 -4.89 -6.10
C GLY A 43 -25.75 -6.14 -5.71
N SER A 44 -25.21 -7.35 -5.94
CA SER A 44 -25.92 -8.62 -5.69
C SER A 44 -27.29 -8.73 -6.38
N GLY A 45 -27.47 -8.09 -7.54
CA GLY A 45 -28.74 -8.04 -8.28
C GLY A 45 -29.59 -6.80 -7.99
N GLU A 46 -29.21 -5.97 -7.02
CA GLU A 46 -29.85 -4.70 -6.72
C GLU A 46 -29.10 -3.51 -7.34
N GLN A 47 -29.76 -2.34 -7.37
CA GLN A 47 -29.13 -1.10 -7.78
C GLN A 47 -28.04 -0.74 -6.76
N ALA A 48 -26.77 -0.79 -7.18
CA ALA A 48 -25.65 -0.48 -6.31
C ALA A 48 -25.74 0.97 -5.78
N PRO A 49 -25.44 1.19 -4.49
CA PRO A 49 -25.36 2.53 -3.94
C PRO A 49 -24.28 3.32 -4.69
N THR A 50 -24.65 4.51 -5.18
CA THR A 50 -23.73 5.41 -5.90
C THR A 50 -23.04 6.40 -4.98
N SER A 51 -23.49 6.50 -3.72
CA SER A 51 -22.81 7.25 -2.69
C SER A 51 -21.66 6.43 -2.11
N ALA A 52 -20.53 7.08 -1.87
CA ALA A 52 -19.44 6.47 -1.14
C ALA A 52 -19.93 6.10 0.27
N ALA A 53 -20.00 4.81 0.57
CA ALA A 53 -20.04 4.38 1.95
C ALA A 53 -18.67 4.76 2.54
N ALA A 54 -18.65 5.77 3.40
CA ALA A 54 -17.52 6.07 4.28
C ALA A 54 -17.84 5.52 5.67
N PRO A 55 -17.93 4.18 5.86
CA PRO A 55 -18.06 3.62 7.20
C PRO A 55 -16.88 4.16 8.01
N GLY A 56 -17.19 4.69 9.20
CA GLY A 56 -16.35 5.65 9.93
C GLY A 56 -14.86 5.36 9.77
N TYR A 57 -14.15 6.24 9.05
CA TYR A 57 -12.73 6.08 8.76
C TYR A 57 -11.83 6.25 9.99
N LYS A 58 -12.42 6.69 11.12
CA LYS A 58 -11.69 7.05 12.34
C LYS A 58 -10.93 5.85 12.96
N PRO A 59 -11.51 4.65 13.14
CA PRO A 59 -10.75 3.51 13.64
C PRO A 59 -9.69 3.05 12.63
N PHE A 60 -10.00 3.07 11.33
CA PHE A 60 -9.02 2.73 10.30
C PHE A 60 -7.84 3.70 10.28
N PHE A 61 -8.09 4.99 10.46
CA PHE A 61 -7.05 6.01 10.51
C PHE A 61 -6.04 5.75 11.64
N ILE A 62 -6.51 5.43 12.84
CA ILE A 62 -5.62 5.11 13.98
C ILE A 62 -4.74 3.91 13.65
N VAL A 63 -5.32 2.85 13.06
CA VAL A 63 -4.58 1.66 12.65
C VAL A 63 -3.56 1.99 11.54
N ALA A 64 -3.96 2.73 10.51
CA ALA A 64 -3.08 3.13 9.42
C ALA A 64 -1.92 4.02 9.92
N PHE A 65 -2.21 4.95 10.81
CA PHE A 65 -1.21 5.84 11.39
C PHE A 65 -0.25 5.09 12.33
N PHE A 66 -0.75 4.10 13.07
CA PHE A 66 0.10 3.17 13.84
C PHE A 66 1.12 2.48 12.93
N PHE A 67 0.68 1.90 11.81
CA PHE A 67 1.60 1.25 10.86
C PHE A 67 2.57 2.24 10.22
N ALA A 68 2.15 3.48 9.94
CA ALA A 68 3.05 4.52 9.44
C ALA A 68 4.15 4.87 10.46
N MET A 69 3.79 5.03 11.73
CA MET A 69 4.76 5.29 12.81
C MET A 69 5.68 4.09 13.07
N LEU A 70 5.16 2.87 12.99
CA LEU A 70 5.94 1.65 13.10
C LEU A 70 6.93 1.54 11.95
N HIS A 71 6.50 1.83 10.72
CA HIS A 71 7.35 1.86 9.53
C HIS A 71 8.48 2.89 9.68
N LEU A 72 8.15 4.10 10.14
CA LEU A 72 9.15 5.12 10.47
C LEU A 72 10.12 4.61 11.52
N GLY A 73 9.64 3.90 12.55
CA GLY A 73 10.49 3.32 13.59
C GLY A 73 11.49 2.30 13.04
N VAL A 74 11.03 1.39 12.17
CA VAL A 74 11.92 0.44 11.49
C VAL A 74 12.96 1.17 10.63
N LEU A 75 12.57 2.25 9.94
CA LEU A 75 13.51 3.03 9.13
C LEU A 75 14.54 3.76 9.98
N VAL A 76 14.12 4.41 11.07
CA VAL A 76 15.00 5.13 12.00
C VAL A 76 15.99 4.17 12.67
N LEU A 77 15.53 2.99 13.10
CA LEU A 77 16.38 1.99 13.74
C LEU A 77 17.28 1.25 12.74
N GLY A 78 16.79 0.96 11.54
CA GLY A 78 17.52 0.22 10.51
C GLY A 78 18.56 1.05 9.75
N THR A 79 18.40 2.37 9.71
CA THR A 79 19.37 3.28 9.07
C THR A 79 20.19 4.10 10.07
N GLY A 80 19.73 4.20 11.32
CA GLY A 80 20.43 4.88 12.40
C GLY A 80 21.61 4.07 12.96
N GLY A 81 22.61 4.76 13.48
CA GLY A 81 23.70 4.13 14.24
C GLY A 81 23.37 3.99 15.73
N ILE A 82 24.00 3.05 16.43
CA ILE A 82 23.83 2.89 17.89
C ILE A 82 24.59 4.02 18.60
N ASN A 83 23.89 5.08 18.99
CA ASN A 83 24.46 6.20 19.72
C ASN A 83 23.41 6.90 20.60
N VAL A 84 23.88 7.74 21.52
CA VAL A 84 23.05 8.44 22.51
C VAL A 84 22.01 9.36 21.84
N LYS A 85 22.30 9.90 20.65
CA LYS A 85 21.35 10.77 19.92
C LYS A 85 20.11 10.01 19.45
N MET A 86 20.17 8.69 19.32
CA MET A 86 19.03 7.85 18.92
C MET A 86 18.03 7.60 20.05
N ILE A 87 18.38 7.91 21.30
CA ILE A 87 17.49 7.66 22.45
C ILE A 87 16.22 8.51 22.33
N ALA A 88 16.35 9.79 22.02
CA ALA A 88 15.21 10.70 21.89
C ALA A 88 14.22 10.28 20.77
N PRO A 89 14.64 10.05 19.51
CA PRO A 89 13.73 9.60 18.46
C PRO A 89 13.15 8.21 18.75
N ALA A 90 13.91 7.27 19.30
CA ALA A 90 13.40 5.95 19.67
C ALA A 90 12.33 6.04 20.77
N ALA A 91 12.56 6.84 21.81
CA ALA A 91 11.57 7.09 22.86
C ALA A 91 10.32 7.76 22.31
N GLY A 92 10.47 8.77 21.45
CA GLY A 92 9.34 9.43 20.78
C GLY A 92 8.50 8.48 19.94
N LEU A 93 9.13 7.56 19.21
CA LEU A 93 8.44 6.52 18.43
C LEU A 93 7.68 5.56 19.35
N VAL A 94 8.30 5.07 20.42
CA VAL A 94 7.62 4.19 21.40
C VAL A 94 6.43 4.89 22.02
N LEU A 95 6.58 6.15 22.45
CA LEU A 95 5.49 6.94 23.02
C LEU A 95 4.34 7.14 22.03
N ALA A 96 4.65 7.44 20.76
CA ALA A 96 3.65 7.58 19.72
C ALA A 96 2.89 6.26 19.49
N LEU A 97 3.60 5.13 19.44
CA LEU A 97 2.97 3.82 19.28
C LEU A 97 2.08 3.45 20.47
N VAL A 98 2.53 3.73 21.70
CA VAL A 98 1.73 3.52 22.91
C VAL A 98 0.48 4.40 22.89
N ALA A 99 0.60 5.68 22.56
CA ALA A 99 -0.54 6.59 22.44
C ALA A 99 -1.57 6.06 21.43
N LEU A 100 -1.12 5.56 20.28
CA LEU A 100 -2.01 5.01 19.24
C LEU A 100 -2.68 3.69 19.63
N ILE A 101 -2.07 2.89 20.50
CA ILE A 101 -2.69 1.68 21.07
C ILE A 101 -3.78 2.08 22.08
N LEU A 102 -3.56 3.14 22.86
CA LEU A 102 -4.48 3.59 23.90
C LEU A 102 -5.69 4.37 23.35
N GLY A 103 -5.60 4.92 22.13
CA GLY A 103 -6.69 5.62 21.44
C GLY A 103 -6.78 7.09 21.80
#